data_AF-A0A847XQC9-F1
#
_entry.id   AF-A0A847XQC9-F1
#
_cell.length_a   1.000
_cell.length_b   1.000
_cell.length_c   1.000
_cell.angle_alpha   90.00
_cell.angle_beta   90.00
_cell.angle_gamma   90.00
#
_symmetry.space_group_name_H-M   'P 1'
#
loop_
_entity.id
_entity.type
_entity.pdbx_description
1 polymer ?
#
loop_
_entity_poly.entity_id
_entity_poly.type
_entity_poly.pdbx_seq_one_letter_code
_entity_poly.pdbx_strand_id
1 'polypeptide(L)'
;MYFSASALAGFEIIILLILQLAAGNMYQLTGLVLAALMSGLAFGAGTNPYFLKKLSLKLKSVFLLVFYLLAAATFGYILQLRGTFLPVILILILVFLPSYLTGHIFNELTMHQRSVLASGSTYSADLIGSASGFVLMSVIIVPAFGITISIISLAILIFTGIIFGTASGSE
;
A
#
# COMPACT_ATOMS: atom_id res chain seq x y z
N MET A 1 13.27 15.99 11.63
CA MET A 1 12.61 14.80 11.03
C MET A 1 11.40 15.20 10.18
N TYR A 2 10.33 15.78 10.76
CA TYR A 2 9.11 16.14 9.99
C TYR A 2 9.36 17.08 8.79
N PHE A 3 10.16 18.14 8.97
CA PHE A 3 10.51 19.04 7.87
C PHE A 3 11.36 18.36 6.78
N SER A 4 12.28 17.47 7.15
CA SER A 4 13.08 16.71 6.20
C SER A 4 12.23 15.73 5.39
N ALA A 5 11.30 15.02 6.03
CA ALA A 5 10.36 14.12 5.36
C ALA A 5 9.39 14.89 4.44
N SER A 6 8.86 16.03 4.90
CA SER A 6 8.02 16.92 4.10
C SER A 6 8.77 17.50 2.89
N ALA A 7 10.04 17.91 3.08
CA ALA A 7 10.88 18.39 1.98
C ALA A 7 11.17 17.30 0.95
N LEU A 8 11.42 16.06 1.39
CA LEU A 8 11.63 14.92 0.49
C LEU A 8 10.35 14.57 -0.29
N ALA A 9 9.19 14.55 0.36
CA ALA A 9 7.90 14.34 -0.31
C ALA A 9 7.62 15.49 -1.32
N GLY A 10 7.90 16.73 -0.93
CA GLY A 10 7.81 17.89 -1.84
C GLY A 10 8.79 17.80 -3.02
N PHE A 11 9.98 17.23 -2.81
CA PHE A 11 10.95 17.01 -3.87
C PHE A 11 10.53 15.87 -4.82
N GLU A 12 9.99 14.77 -4.30
CA GLU A 12 9.40 13.70 -5.11
C GLU A 12 8.30 14.25 -6.03
N ILE A 13 7.45 15.11 -5.47
CA ILE A 13 6.46 15.89 -6.18
C ILE A 13 7.14 16.73 -7.28
N ILE A 14 8.21 17.48 -7.01
CA ILE A 14 8.90 18.23 -8.07
C ILE A 14 9.48 17.31 -9.16
N ILE A 15 10.08 16.18 -8.80
CA ILE A 15 10.69 15.23 -9.75
C ILE A 15 9.64 14.57 -10.64
N LEU A 16 8.52 14.12 -10.07
CA LEU A 16 7.41 13.55 -10.83
C LEU A 16 6.83 14.61 -11.81
N LEU A 17 6.85 15.91 -11.47
CA LEU A 17 6.40 16.98 -12.36
C LEU A 17 7.38 17.18 -13.52
N ILE A 18 8.68 17.14 -13.26
CA ILE A 18 9.72 17.18 -14.29
C ILE A 18 9.57 15.98 -15.23
N LEU A 19 9.33 14.78 -14.69
CA LEU A 19 9.09 13.58 -15.48
C LEU A 19 7.85 13.74 -16.37
N GLN A 20 6.78 14.36 -15.87
CA GLN A 20 5.60 14.68 -16.67
C GLN A 20 5.90 15.70 -17.79
N LEU A 21 6.64 16.76 -17.51
CA LEU A 21 7.02 17.73 -18.54
C LEU A 21 7.85 17.07 -19.66
N ALA A 22 8.63 16.04 -19.32
CA ALA A 22 9.44 15.29 -20.25
C ALA A 22 8.68 14.14 -20.98
N ALA A 23 7.74 13.47 -20.30
CA ALA A 23 7.16 12.18 -20.75
C ALA A 23 5.62 12.18 -20.90
N GLY A 24 4.91 13.23 -20.49
CA GLY A 24 3.45 13.38 -20.65
C GLY A 24 2.62 13.46 -19.36
N ASN A 25 1.32 13.69 -19.49
CA ASN A 25 0.41 14.18 -18.42
C ASN A 25 -0.26 13.07 -17.58
N MET A 26 0.23 12.79 -16.36
CA MET A 26 -0.42 11.90 -15.36
C MET A 26 -0.22 12.31 -13.87
N TYR A 27 0.55 13.35 -13.61
CA TYR A 27 1.12 13.73 -12.32
C TYR A 27 0.11 13.99 -11.22
N GLN A 28 -0.92 14.80 -11.50
CA GLN A 28 -1.86 15.21 -10.46
C GLN A 28 -2.61 14.01 -9.89
N LEU A 29 -2.93 13.02 -10.75
CA LEU A 29 -3.58 11.78 -10.33
C LEU A 29 -2.63 10.84 -9.61
N THR A 30 -1.39 10.70 -10.08
CA THR A 30 -0.37 9.91 -9.38
C THR A 30 -0.08 10.47 -7.99
N GLY A 31 0.09 11.80 -7.87
CA GLY A 31 0.28 12.49 -6.59
C GLY A 31 -0.92 12.31 -5.65
N LEU A 32 -2.14 12.36 -6.18
CA LEU A 32 -3.36 12.11 -5.39
C LEU A 32 -3.44 10.66 -4.89
N VAL A 33 -3.03 9.69 -5.71
CA VAL A 33 -2.96 8.27 -5.33
C VAL A 33 -1.90 8.06 -4.24
N LEU A 34 -0.72 8.64 -4.38
CA LEU A 34 0.34 8.60 -3.35
C LEU A 34 -0.15 9.22 -2.04
N ALA A 35 -0.80 10.39 -2.11
CA ALA A 35 -1.38 11.05 -0.94
C ALA A 35 -2.46 10.20 -0.26
N ALA A 36 -3.33 9.54 -1.03
CA ALA A 36 -4.35 8.64 -0.49
C ALA A 36 -3.73 7.39 0.17
N LEU A 37 -2.68 6.82 -0.42
CA LEU A 37 -1.93 5.70 0.15
C LEU A 37 -1.29 6.09 1.49
N MET A 38 -0.52 7.18 1.51
CA MET A 38 0.17 7.67 2.72
C MET A 38 -0.82 8.08 3.81
N SER A 39 -1.92 8.75 3.44
CA SER A 39 -2.98 9.11 4.38
C SER A 39 -3.70 7.88 4.93
N GLY A 40 -3.93 6.86 4.10
CA GLY A 40 -4.48 5.58 4.53
C GLY A 40 -3.60 4.91 5.57
N LEU A 41 -2.30 4.74 5.28
CA LEU A 41 -1.33 4.18 6.22
C LEU A 41 -1.30 4.94 7.55
N ALA A 42 -1.21 6.27 7.50
CA ALA A 42 -1.19 7.13 8.67
C ALA A 42 -2.49 7.01 9.49
N PHE A 43 -3.65 7.00 8.83
CA PHE A 43 -4.94 6.86 9.50
C PHE A 43 -5.12 5.46 10.11
N GLY A 44 -4.68 4.42 9.41
CA GLY A 44 -4.69 3.03 9.88
C GLY A 44 -3.82 2.82 11.11
N ALA A 45 -2.62 3.40 11.10
CA ALA A 45 -1.70 3.32 12.23
C ALA A 45 -2.16 4.20 13.41
N GLY A 46 -2.73 5.38 13.15
CA GLY A 46 -3.16 6.32 14.16
C GLY A 46 -4.50 5.96 14.83
N THR A 47 -5.34 5.18 14.17
CA THR A 47 -6.66 4.79 14.70
C THR A 47 -6.66 3.38 15.27
N ASN A 48 -7.41 3.20 16.36
CA ASN A 48 -7.59 1.91 17.03
C ASN A 48 -9.09 1.59 17.15
N PRO A 49 -9.80 1.36 16.03
CA PRO A 49 -11.22 1.02 16.09
C PRO A 49 -11.40 -0.32 16.81
N TYR A 50 -12.37 -0.35 17.73
CA TYR A 50 -12.65 -1.51 18.59
C TYR A 50 -12.91 -2.80 17.78
N PHE A 51 -13.50 -2.68 16.59
CA PHE A 51 -13.76 -3.81 15.68
C PHE A 51 -12.45 -4.44 15.18
N LEU A 52 -11.50 -3.66 14.65
CA LEU A 52 -10.25 -4.21 14.12
C LEU A 52 -9.35 -4.76 15.23
N LYS A 53 -9.45 -4.25 16.46
CA LYS A 53 -8.70 -4.79 17.61
C LYS A 53 -9.10 -6.23 17.96
N LYS A 54 -10.34 -6.63 17.67
CA LYS A 54 -10.83 -8.00 17.92
C LYS A 54 -10.47 -8.99 16.81
N LEU A 55 -10.16 -8.49 15.62
CA LEU A 55 -9.79 -9.35 14.50
C LEU A 55 -8.34 -9.81 14.67
N SER A 56 -8.10 -11.11 14.54
CA SER A 56 -6.74 -11.64 14.48
C SER A 56 -6.01 -11.11 13.24
N LEU A 57 -4.67 -11.01 13.33
CA LEU A 57 -3.81 -10.66 12.18
C LEU A 57 -4.14 -11.52 10.96
N LYS A 58 -4.33 -12.83 11.15
CA LYS A 58 -4.73 -13.76 10.07
C LYS A 58 -6.02 -13.33 9.37
N LEU A 59 -7.03 -12.88 10.12
CA LEU A 59 -8.31 -12.47 9.53
C LEU A 59 -8.21 -11.14 8.77
N LYS A 60 -7.39 -10.20 9.26
CA LYS A 60 -7.07 -8.96 8.54
C LYS A 60 -6.38 -9.25 7.21
N SER A 61 -5.46 -10.22 7.19
CA SER A 61 -4.78 -10.68 5.99
C SER A 61 -5.71 -11.36 4.99
N VAL A 62 -6.64 -12.19 5.46
CA VAL A 62 -7.67 -12.79 4.61
C VAL A 62 -8.55 -11.70 3.99
N PHE A 63 -8.89 -10.66 4.75
CA PHE A 63 -9.62 -9.51 4.21
C PHE A 63 -8.83 -8.82 3.08
N LEU A 64 -7.53 -8.56 3.27
CA LEU A 64 -6.67 -8.02 2.21
C LEU A 64 -6.61 -8.93 0.99
N LEU A 65 -6.45 -10.24 1.17
CA LEU A 65 -6.45 -11.21 0.07
C LEU A 65 -7.76 -11.14 -0.73
N VAL A 66 -8.90 -11.20 -0.05
CA VAL A 66 -10.22 -11.11 -0.70
C VAL A 66 -10.36 -9.77 -1.40
N PHE A 67 -9.89 -8.69 -0.78
CA PHE A 67 -9.91 -7.36 -1.37
C PHE A 67 -9.13 -7.30 -2.69
N TYR A 68 -7.89 -7.82 -2.73
CA TYR A 68 -7.09 -7.82 -3.96
C TYR A 68 -7.69 -8.73 -5.04
N LEU A 69 -8.28 -9.87 -4.69
CA LEU A 69 -8.98 -10.72 -5.66
C LEU A 69 -10.21 -9.99 -6.26
N LEU A 70 -10.99 -9.30 -5.43
CA LEU A 70 -12.11 -8.48 -5.90
C LEU A 70 -11.64 -7.30 -6.75
N ALA A 71 -10.53 -6.65 -6.38
CA ALA A 71 -9.92 -5.59 -7.17
C ALA A 71 -9.47 -6.11 -8.54
N ALA A 72 -8.85 -7.29 -8.61
CA ALA A 72 -8.45 -7.93 -9.87
C ALA A 72 -9.67 -8.25 -10.75
N ALA A 73 -10.74 -8.80 -10.16
CA ALA A 73 -11.97 -9.12 -10.89
C ALA A 73 -12.70 -7.87 -11.41
N THR A 74 -12.68 -6.77 -10.64
CA THR A 74 -13.35 -5.52 -11.00
C THR A 74 -12.52 -4.60 -11.88
N PHE A 75 -11.20 -4.81 -11.97
CA PHE A 75 -10.26 -3.97 -12.70
C PHE A 75 -10.67 -3.75 -14.17
N GLY A 76 -11.08 -4.81 -14.86
CA GLY A 76 -11.51 -4.72 -16.26
C GLY A 76 -12.72 -3.81 -16.47
N TYR A 77 -13.65 -3.77 -15.51
CA TYR A 77 -14.81 -2.88 -15.56
C TYR A 77 -14.42 -1.43 -15.30
N ILE A 78 -13.49 -1.18 -14.38
CA ILE A 78 -12.99 0.17 -14.06
C ILE A 78 -12.35 0.80 -15.30
N LEU A 79 -11.59 0.04 -16.09
CA LEU A 79 -10.97 0.52 -17.33
C LEU A 79 -11.97 0.89 -18.42
N GLN A 80 -13.18 0.33 -18.39
CA GLN A 80 -14.22 0.62 -19.39
C GLN A 80 -15.08 1.83 -19.03
N LEU A 81 -14.96 2.35 -17.81
CA LEU A 81 -15.69 3.54 -17.38
C LEU A 81 -15.25 4.76 -18.18
N ARG A 82 -16.23 5.49 -18.71
CA ARG A 82 -15.99 6.75 -19.41
C ARG A 82 -16.06 7.93 -18.45
N GLY A 83 -15.24 8.94 -18.71
CA GLY A 83 -15.12 10.14 -17.86
C GLY A 83 -13.97 10.06 -16.88
N THR A 84 -13.67 11.18 -16.21
CA THR A 84 -12.50 11.30 -15.31
C THR A 84 -12.87 11.17 -13.84
N PHE A 85 -14.06 11.61 -13.43
CA PHE A 85 -14.41 11.73 -12.02
C PHE A 85 -14.65 10.38 -11.31
N LEU A 86 -15.53 9.54 -11.87
CA LEU A 86 -15.91 8.27 -11.24
C LEU A 86 -14.74 7.27 -11.14
N PRO A 87 -13.91 7.05 -12.18
CA PRO A 87 -12.77 6.14 -12.07
C PRO A 87 -11.75 6.61 -11.02
N VAL A 88 -11.52 7.91 -10.92
CA VAL A 88 -10.58 8.47 -9.93
C VAL A 88 -11.07 8.19 -8.51
N ILE A 89 -12.35 8.44 -8.20
CA ILE A 89 -12.90 8.13 -6.87
C ILE A 89 -12.74 6.64 -6.55
N LEU A 90 -13.06 5.75 -7.49
CA LEU A 90 -12.92 4.31 -7.31
C LEU A 90 -11.46 3.90 -7.05
N ILE A 91 -10.51 4.47 -7.80
CA ILE A 91 -9.07 4.23 -7.60
C ILE A 91 -8.63 4.72 -6.20
N LEU A 92 -9.09 5.89 -5.77
CA LEU A 92 -8.74 6.40 -4.43
C LEU A 92 -9.28 5.49 -3.32
N ILE A 93 -10.50 4.99 -3.45
CA ILE A 93 -11.07 4.01 -2.50
C ILE A 93 -10.26 2.70 -2.53
N LEU A 94 -9.92 2.22 -3.74
CA LEU A 94 -9.16 1.00 -3.93
C LEU A 94 -7.76 1.06 -3.31
N VAL A 95 -7.15 2.25 -3.28
CA VAL A 95 -5.83 2.45 -2.68
C VAL A 95 -5.95 2.73 -1.18
N PHE A 96 -6.90 3.54 -0.76
CA PHE A 96 -7.04 3.97 0.64
C PHE A 96 -7.38 2.81 1.58
N LEU A 97 -8.34 1.94 1.21
CA LEU A 97 -8.79 0.84 2.08
C LEU A 97 -7.68 -0.17 2.45
N PRO A 98 -6.92 -0.75 1.51
CA PRO A 98 -5.85 -1.66 1.86
C PRO A 98 -4.70 -0.94 2.56
N SER A 99 -4.44 0.33 2.22
CA SER A 99 -3.42 1.15 2.92
C SER A 99 -3.79 1.38 4.38
N TYR A 100 -5.06 1.69 4.65
CA TYR A 100 -5.58 1.80 6.01
C TYR A 100 -5.43 0.51 6.81
N LEU A 101 -5.82 -0.63 6.22
CA LEU A 101 -5.69 -1.90 6.93
C LEU A 101 -4.22 -2.30 7.15
N THR A 102 -3.35 -2.02 6.18
CA THR A 102 -1.90 -2.27 6.29
C THR A 102 -1.28 -1.41 7.39
N GLY A 103 -1.62 -0.11 7.45
CA GLY A 103 -1.16 0.78 8.53
C GLY A 103 -1.60 0.29 9.91
N HIS A 104 -2.81 -0.24 10.02
CA HIS A 104 -3.30 -0.82 11.27
C HIS A 104 -2.57 -2.12 11.65
N ILE A 105 -2.26 -3.00 10.69
CA ILE A 105 -1.44 -4.20 10.90
C ILE A 105 -0.04 -3.80 11.39
N PHE A 106 0.58 -2.79 10.78
CA PHE A 106 1.89 -2.30 11.22
C PHE A 106 1.88 -1.79 12.65
N ASN A 107 0.84 -1.05 13.05
CA ASN A 107 0.69 -0.62 14.43
C ASN A 107 0.60 -1.81 15.40
N GLU A 108 -0.22 -2.82 15.09
CA GLU A 108 -0.36 -4.00 15.94
C GLU A 108 0.94 -4.81 16.10
N LEU A 109 1.69 -4.98 15.00
CA LEU A 109 2.98 -5.67 15.00
C LEU A 109 4.07 -4.93 15.79
N THR A 110 3.96 -3.60 15.88
CA THR A 110 5.00 -2.73 16.48
C THR A 110 4.69 -2.30 17.90
N MET A 111 3.42 -2.37 18.34
CA MET A 111 2.98 -1.96 19.68
C MET A 111 3.71 -2.65 20.84
N HIS A 112 4.23 -3.86 20.63
CA HIS A 112 4.93 -4.63 21.66
C HIS A 112 6.45 -4.36 21.69
N GLN A 113 7.00 -3.65 20.70
CA GLN A 113 8.42 -3.37 20.59
C GLN A 113 8.75 -2.00 21.22
N ARG A 114 8.97 -1.97 22.53
CA ARG A 114 9.17 -0.73 23.33
C ARG A 114 10.57 -0.10 23.24
N SER A 115 11.45 -0.54 22.34
CA SER A 115 12.82 0.01 22.26
C SER A 115 12.89 1.20 21.30
N VAL A 116 13.67 2.23 21.65
CA VAL A 116 13.89 3.41 20.79
C VAL A 116 14.50 3.03 19.43
N LEU A 117 15.27 1.93 19.38
CA LEU A 117 15.85 1.36 18.16
C LEU A 117 14.82 0.61 17.29
N ALA A 118 13.73 0.12 17.89
CA ALA A 118 12.71 -0.64 17.17
C ALA A 118 11.93 0.20 16.14
N SER A 119 11.73 1.50 16.41
CA SER A 119 11.04 2.39 15.48
C SER A 119 11.84 2.60 14.19
N GLY A 120 13.16 2.80 14.29
CA GLY A 120 14.04 2.93 13.13
C GLY A 120 14.14 1.65 12.31
N SER A 121 14.23 0.50 12.98
CA SER A 121 14.23 -0.82 12.32
C SER A 121 12.91 -1.11 11.60
N THR A 122 11.78 -0.80 12.22
CA THR A 122 10.46 -0.97 11.62
C THR A 122 10.29 -0.08 10.39
N TYR A 123 10.64 1.20 10.51
CA TYR A 123 10.57 2.14 9.40
C TYR A 123 11.47 1.72 8.23
N SER A 124 12.68 1.22 8.54
CA SER A 124 13.60 0.70 7.51
C SER A 124 13.05 -0.55 6.84
N ALA A 125 12.42 -1.46 7.60
CA ALA A 125 11.78 -2.65 7.05
C ALA A 125 10.59 -2.30 6.13
N ASP A 126 9.78 -1.30 6.49
CA ASP A 126 8.71 -0.78 5.63
C ASP A 126 9.26 -0.17 4.33
N LEU A 127 10.33 0.63 4.43
CA LEU A 127 10.95 1.27 3.27
C LEU A 127 11.57 0.25 2.30
N ILE A 128 12.29 -0.75 2.82
CA ILE A 128 12.87 -1.85 2.03
C ILE A 128 11.77 -2.72 1.42
N GLY A 129 10.75 -3.07 2.22
CA GLY A 129 9.61 -3.86 1.76
C GLY A 129 8.88 -3.16 0.61
N SER A 130 8.53 -1.89 0.78
CA SER A 130 7.85 -1.08 -0.24
C SER A 130 8.72 -0.86 -1.48
N ALA A 131 10.02 -0.57 -1.33
CA ALA A 131 10.93 -0.40 -2.46
C ALA A 131 11.09 -1.71 -3.26
N SER A 132 11.28 -2.84 -2.58
CA SER A 132 11.38 -4.15 -3.24
C SER A 132 10.09 -4.53 -3.96
N GLY A 133 8.93 -4.26 -3.33
CA GLY A 133 7.62 -4.42 -3.94
C GLY A 133 7.45 -3.56 -5.18
N PHE A 134 7.82 -2.28 -5.14
CA PHE A 134 7.75 -1.40 -6.31
C PHE A 134 8.63 -1.88 -7.45
N VAL A 135 9.88 -2.28 -7.19
CA VAL A 135 10.77 -2.82 -8.23
C VAL A 135 10.20 -4.11 -8.81
N LEU A 136 9.81 -5.07 -7.97
CA LEU A 136 9.26 -6.34 -8.40
C LEU A 136 8.00 -6.15 -9.26
N MET A 137 7.06 -5.32 -8.80
CA MET A 137 5.79 -5.10 -9.50
C MET A 137 5.98 -4.28 -10.78
N SER A 138 6.72 -3.17 -10.74
CA SER A 138 6.82 -2.24 -11.88
C SER A 138 7.77 -2.70 -12.98
N VAL A 139 8.89 -3.35 -12.62
CA VAL A 139 9.93 -3.75 -13.58
C VAL A 139 9.69 -5.15 -14.12
N ILE A 140 9.15 -6.06 -13.29
CA ILE A 140 9.08 -7.49 -13.62
C ILE A 140 7.62 -7.91 -13.85
N ILE A 141 6.77 -7.85 -12.81
CA ILE A 141 5.47 -8.55 -12.85
C ILE A 141 4.47 -7.86 -13.79
N VAL A 142 4.30 -6.53 -13.71
CA VAL A 142 3.36 -5.79 -14.57
C VAL A 142 3.74 -5.89 -16.05
N PRO A 143 5.00 -5.67 -16.46
CA PRO A 143 5.39 -5.80 -17.87
C PRO A 143 5.27 -7.25 -18.40
N ALA A 144 5.60 -8.26 -17.59
CA ALA A 144 5.61 -9.65 -18.03
C ALA A 144 4.21 -10.29 -18.06
N PHE A 145 3.33 -9.94 -17.11
CA PHE A 145 2.06 -10.64 -16.89
C PHE A 145 0.82 -9.73 -16.98
N GLY A 146 1.02 -8.42 -17.12
CA GLY A 146 -0.08 -7.45 -17.14
C GLY A 146 -0.67 -7.17 -15.76
N ILE A 147 -1.63 -6.26 -15.71
CA ILE A 147 -2.13 -5.68 -14.45
C ILE A 147 -2.97 -6.67 -13.63
N THR A 148 -3.83 -7.47 -14.27
CA THR A 148 -4.70 -8.40 -13.54
C THR A 148 -3.90 -9.46 -12.78
N ILE A 149 -2.92 -10.10 -13.42
CA ILE A 149 -2.05 -11.10 -12.78
C ILE A 149 -1.21 -10.43 -11.68
N SER A 150 -0.77 -9.20 -11.91
CA SER A 150 -0.04 -8.40 -10.91
C SER A 150 -0.85 -8.14 -9.64
N ILE A 151 -2.15 -7.85 -9.75
CA ILE A 151 -3.00 -7.67 -8.56
C ILE A 151 -3.17 -9.01 -7.82
N ILE A 152 -3.31 -10.13 -8.55
CA ILE A 152 -3.40 -11.46 -7.95
C ILE A 152 -2.09 -11.83 -7.22
N SER A 153 -0.92 -11.48 -7.78
CA SER A 153 0.36 -11.78 -7.11
C SER A 153 0.51 -11.02 -5.78
N LEU A 154 -0.08 -9.83 -5.64
CA LEU A 154 -0.12 -9.12 -4.34
C LEU A 154 -0.92 -9.89 -3.28
N ALA A 155 -2.03 -10.50 -3.67
CA ALA A 155 -2.82 -11.34 -2.78
C ALA A 155 -2.01 -12.55 -2.28
N ILE A 156 -1.23 -13.17 -3.18
CA ILE A 156 -0.32 -14.28 -2.85
C ILE A 156 0.80 -13.81 -1.94
N LEU A 157 1.39 -12.64 -2.20
CA LEU A 157 2.50 -12.08 -1.41
C LEU A 157 2.07 -11.82 0.05
N ILE A 158 0.86 -11.27 0.24
CA ILE A 158 0.30 -11.07 1.58
C ILE A 158 0.02 -12.41 2.26
N PHE A 159 -0.61 -13.34 1.55
CA PHE A 159 -0.93 -14.65 2.12
C PHE A 159 0.32 -15.42 2.56
N THR A 160 1.35 -15.45 1.71
CA THR A 160 2.64 -16.07 2.02
C THR A 160 3.35 -15.36 3.17
N GLY A 161 3.42 -14.03 3.15
CA GLY A 161 4.03 -13.24 4.22
C GLY A 161 3.43 -13.52 5.60
N ILE A 162 2.12 -13.75 5.70
CA ILE A 162 1.47 -14.07 6.96
C ILE A 162 1.61 -15.55 7.36
N ILE A 163 1.58 -16.50 6.43
CA ILE A 163 1.85 -17.91 6.77
C ILE A 163 3.25 -18.05 7.35
N PHE A 164 4.27 -17.51 6.66
CA PHE A 164 5.65 -17.60 7.11
C PHE A 164 5.93 -16.71 8.32
N GLY A 165 5.30 -15.53 8.40
CA GLY A 165 5.43 -14.61 9.54
C GLY A 165 4.76 -15.13 10.82
N THR A 166 3.66 -15.88 10.71
CA THR A 166 3.01 -16.49 11.88
C THR A 166 3.61 -17.84 12.28
N ALA A 167 4.25 -18.57 11.36
CA ALA A 167 4.98 -19.81 11.65
C ALA A 167 6.32 -19.58 12.38
N SER A 168 6.92 -18.39 12.24
CA SER A 168 8.19 -18.03 12.90
C SER A 168 8.01 -17.37 14.27
N GLY A 169 6.78 -17.01 14.66
CA GLY A 169 6.45 -16.41 15.96
C GLY A 169 5.90 -17.38 17.01
N SER A 170 6.06 -18.70 16.80
CA SER A 170 5.63 -19.75 17.72
C SER A 170 6.81 -20.50 18.37
N GLU A 171 7.84 -19.75 18.77
CA GLU A 171 8.89 -20.18 19.70
C GLU A 171 9.00 -19.17 20.85
#